data_AF-A0A232FD86-F1
#
_entry.id   AF-A0A232FD86-F1
#
_cell.length_a   1.000
_cell.length_b   1.000
_cell.length_c   1.000
_cell.angle_alpha   90.00
_cell.angle_beta   90.00
_cell.angle_gamma   90.00
#
_symmetry.space_group_name_H-M   'P 1'
#
loop_
_entity.id
_entity.type
_entity.pdbx_description
1 polymer ?
#
loop_
_entity_poly.entity_id
_entity_poly.type
_entity_poly.pdbx_seq_one_letter_code
_entity_poly.pdbx_strand_id
1 'polypeptide(L)'
;MLPRPKFSTRVERMCIRTALHAFRKVDDFKHFINNQTLYNKADIPRIDNFQIGLTRNYFANLPVVPNKYLIKYTEYNCTEIINMAQTGYLTPQAFLYFDRRGYIQNDTNVPILYHHSRHQSNKTITFYPNNPSLKYSTTMPAIDNKINHKITKKYYWLVDDGKYHDKVRRRRDLSPFPFLDF
;
A
#
# COMPACT_ATOMS: atom_id res chain seq x y z
N MET A 1 -6.73 -8.44 -29.46
CA MET A 1 -6.67 -8.05 -28.03
C MET A 1 -5.20 -7.84 -27.67
N LEU A 2 -4.72 -6.59 -27.61
CA LEU A 2 -3.30 -6.31 -27.36
C LEU A 2 -2.94 -6.62 -25.89
N PRO A 3 -1.80 -7.27 -25.61
CA PRO A 3 -1.37 -7.53 -24.23
C PRO A 3 -1.04 -6.19 -23.56
N ARG A 4 -1.84 -5.79 -22.57
CA ARG A 4 -1.54 -4.58 -21.79
C ARG A 4 -0.27 -4.83 -20.96
N PRO A 5 0.74 -3.96 -21.09
CA PRO A 5 2.09 -4.25 -20.61
C PRO A 5 2.21 -4.24 -19.08
N LYS A 6 3.06 -5.13 -18.56
CA LYS A 6 3.59 -5.18 -17.18
C LYS A 6 4.53 -3.98 -16.89
N PHE A 7 4.18 -2.78 -17.34
CA PHE A 7 5.14 -1.71 -17.61
C PHE A 7 5.85 -1.19 -16.34
N SER A 8 5.14 -0.87 -15.25
CA SER A 8 5.77 -0.10 -14.16
C SER A 8 6.87 -0.88 -13.43
N THR A 9 6.58 -2.04 -12.85
CA THR A 9 7.57 -2.78 -12.03
C THR A 9 8.70 -3.41 -12.85
N ARG A 10 8.47 -3.69 -14.14
CA ARG A 10 9.52 -4.24 -15.01
C ARG A 10 10.50 -3.15 -15.43
N VAL A 11 10.01 -1.99 -15.83
CA VAL A 11 10.86 -0.85 -16.21
C VAL A 11 11.64 -0.36 -15.01
N GLU A 12 10.99 -0.18 -13.86
CA GLU A 12 11.64 0.18 -12.61
C GLU A 12 12.85 -0.73 -12.29
N ARG A 13 12.63 -2.05 -12.26
CA ARG A 13 13.72 -3.00 -12.02
C ARG A 13 14.81 -2.95 -13.08
N MET A 14 14.47 -2.65 -14.33
CA MET A 14 15.48 -2.45 -15.38
C MET A 14 16.31 -1.19 -15.11
N CYS A 15 15.67 -0.06 -14.77
CA CYS A 15 16.36 1.18 -14.41
C CYS A 15 17.31 0.99 -13.23
N ILE A 16 16.86 0.35 -12.14
CA ILE A 16 17.70 0.09 -10.97
C ILE A 16 18.89 -0.80 -11.34
N ARG A 17 18.65 -1.85 -12.15
CA ARG A 17 19.74 -2.73 -12.61
C ARG A 17 20.76 -1.99 -13.46
N THR A 18 20.29 -1.15 -14.38
CA THR A 18 21.18 -0.34 -15.22
C THR A 18 22.00 0.62 -14.37
N ALA A 19 21.36 1.34 -13.43
CA ALA A 19 22.05 2.27 -12.54
C ALA A 19 23.10 1.60 -11.64
N LEU A 20 22.81 0.38 -11.18
CA LEU A 20 23.74 -0.42 -10.35
C LEU A 20 24.75 -1.25 -11.15
N HIS A 21 24.73 -1.14 -12.49
CA HIS A 21 25.45 -2.04 -13.39
C HIS A 21 25.27 -3.54 -13.03
N ALA A 22 24.09 -3.90 -12.52
CA ALA A 22 23.74 -5.25 -12.07
C ALA A 22 23.17 -6.09 -13.24
N PHE A 23 24.04 -6.35 -14.21
CA PHE A 23 23.74 -7.19 -15.37
C PHE A 23 24.03 -8.66 -15.07
N ARG A 24 23.45 -9.55 -15.90
CA ARG A 24 23.75 -10.98 -15.79
C ARG A 24 25.18 -11.20 -16.28
N LYS A 25 25.96 -12.00 -15.55
CA LYS A 25 27.22 -12.53 -16.08
C LYS A 25 26.93 -13.76 -16.93
N VAL A 26 27.75 -13.99 -17.95
CA VAL A 26 27.56 -15.05 -18.95
C VAL A 26 27.60 -16.45 -18.31
N ASP A 27 28.35 -16.62 -17.23
CA ASP A 27 28.57 -17.92 -16.57
C ASP A 27 27.56 -18.24 -15.45
N ASP A 28 26.73 -17.26 -15.05
CA ASP A 28 25.84 -17.41 -13.89
C ASP A 28 24.42 -17.74 -14.37
N PHE A 29 24.17 -19.03 -14.60
CA PHE A 29 22.89 -19.57 -15.07
C PHE A 29 21.76 -19.48 -14.04
N LYS A 30 22.00 -18.99 -12.82
CA LYS A 30 20.94 -18.76 -11.82
C LYS A 30 19.97 -17.68 -12.32
N HIS A 31 18.80 -18.14 -12.74
CA HIS A 31 17.93 -17.48 -13.72
C HIS A 31 17.35 -16.10 -13.36
N PHE A 32 17.44 -15.59 -12.13
CA PHE A 32 16.84 -14.31 -11.76
C PHE A 32 17.59 -13.65 -10.59
N ILE A 33 17.90 -12.35 -10.71
CA ILE A 33 18.33 -11.55 -9.56
C ILE A 33 17.11 -11.34 -8.66
N ASN A 34 17.21 -11.74 -7.39
CA ASN A 34 16.15 -11.53 -6.41
C ASN A 34 15.90 -10.02 -6.24
N ASN A 35 14.63 -9.62 -6.30
CA ASN A 35 14.21 -8.24 -6.15
C ASN A 35 14.71 -7.63 -4.84
N GLN A 36 14.65 -8.37 -3.74
CA GLN A 36 15.12 -7.90 -2.43
C GLN A 36 16.61 -7.55 -2.46
N THR A 37 17.42 -8.41 -3.07
CA THR A 37 18.85 -8.17 -3.24
C THR A 37 19.10 -6.91 -4.08
N LEU A 38 18.31 -6.70 -5.13
CA LEU A 38 18.43 -5.52 -5.99
C LEU A 38 18.11 -4.22 -5.23
N TYR A 39 16.99 -4.16 -4.50
CA TYR A 39 16.61 -2.98 -3.71
C TYR A 39 17.59 -2.74 -2.54
N ASN A 40 18.01 -3.80 -1.85
CA ASN A 40 18.99 -3.69 -0.77
C ASN A 40 20.33 -3.16 -1.30
N LYS A 41 20.77 -3.60 -2.48
CA LYS A 41 21.99 -3.10 -3.12
C LYS A 41 21.85 -1.63 -3.53
N ALA A 42 20.65 -1.21 -3.94
CA ALA A 42 20.36 0.19 -4.27
C ALA A 42 20.20 1.08 -3.03
N ASP A 43 19.98 0.51 -1.85
CA ASP A 43 19.55 1.20 -0.64
C ASP A 43 18.33 2.12 -0.87
N ILE A 44 17.34 1.63 -1.63
CA ILE A 44 16.10 2.34 -1.90
C ILE A 44 14.88 1.54 -1.41
N PRO A 45 13.83 2.20 -0.93
CA PRO A 45 12.59 1.53 -0.59
C PRO A 45 11.95 0.94 -1.84
N ARG A 46 11.10 -0.07 -1.63
CA ARG A 46 10.24 -0.58 -2.70
C ARG A 46 9.38 0.55 -3.27
N ILE A 47 9.22 0.62 -4.60
CA ILE A 47 8.50 1.74 -5.24
C ILE A 47 7.08 1.94 -4.70
N ASP A 48 6.38 0.87 -4.37
CA ASP A 48 5.02 0.96 -3.83
C ASP A 48 5.02 1.71 -2.50
N ASN A 49 5.97 1.41 -1.61
CA ASN A 49 6.14 2.10 -0.33
C ASN A 49 6.65 3.53 -0.52
N PHE A 50 7.51 3.75 -1.50
CA PHE A 50 7.92 5.09 -1.89
C PHE A 50 6.72 5.94 -2.33
N GLN A 51 5.86 5.42 -3.20
CA GLN A 51 4.64 6.08 -3.66
C GLN A 51 3.67 6.37 -2.50
N ILE A 52 3.44 5.38 -1.64
CA ILE A 52 2.63 5.56 -0.43
C ILE A 52 3.23 6.67 0.44
N GLY A 53 4.55 6.66 0.65
CA GLY A 53 5.27 7.69 1.39
C GLY A 53 5.12 9.08 0.77
N LEU A 54 5.20 9.21 -0.55
CA LEU A 54 4.95 10.47 -1.26
C LEU A 54 3.52 10.97 -1.04
N THR A 55 2.52 10.10 -1.19
CA THR A 55 1.12 10.45 -0.97
C THR A 55 0.87 10.87 0.47
N ARG A 56 1.43 10.15 1.45
CA ARG A 56 1.36 10.55 2.86
C ARG A 56 2.03 11.92 3.08
N ASN A 57 3.21 12.15 2.52
CA ASN A 57 3.88 13.46 2.63
C ASN A 57 3.05 14.59 2.03
N TYR A 58 2.38 14.34 0.89
CA TYR A 58 1.48 15.30 0.28
C TYR A 58 0.37 15.70 1.25
N PHE A 59 -0.39 14.73 1.79
CA PHE A 59 -1.48 15.02 2.73
C PHE A 59 -1.00 15.62 4.06
N ALA A 60 0.17 15.21 4.56
CA ALA A 60 0.74 15.78 5.78
C ALA A 60 1.06 17.28 5.64
N ASN A 61 1.45 17.71 4.44
CA ASN A 61 1.81 19.09 4.16
C ASN A 61 0.63 19.95 3.70
N LEU A 62 -0.50 19.35 3.29
CA LEU A 62 -1.69 20.09 2.84
C LEU A 62 -2.18 21.17 3.81
N PRO A 63 -2.21 20.96 5.15
CA PRO A 63 -2.64 22.00 6.08
C PRO A 63 -1.79 23.28 6.05
N VAL A 64 -0.54 23.17 5.59
CA VAL A 64 0.42 24.30 5.51
C VAL A 64 0.32 25.03 4.17
N VAL A 65 -0.40 24.46 3.19
CA VAL A 65 -0.53 25.05 1.85
C VAL A 65 -1.51 26.23 1.90
N PRO A 66 -1.17 27.42 1.39
CA PRO A 66 -2.04 28.60 1.46
C PRO A 66 -3.33 28.50 0.63
N ASN A 67 -3.45 27.48 -0.21
CA ASN A 67 -4.59 27.27 -1.08
C ASN A 67 -5.76 26.61 -0.32
N LYS A 68 -6.82 27.40 -0.07
CA LYS A 68 -8.04 26.96 0.62
C LYS A 68 -8.75 25.77 -0.06
N TYR A 69 -8.67 25.65 -1.39
CA TYR A 69 -9.28 24.50 -2.08
C TYR A 69 -8.51 23.21 -1.81
N LEU A 70 -7.18 23.28 -1.74
CA LEU A 70 -6.35 22.11 -1.46
C LEU A 70 -6.48 21.66 0.00
N ILE A 71 -6.65 22.59 0.93
CA ILE A 71 -6.90 22.28 2.34
C ILE A 71 -8.18 21.45 2.50
N LYS A 72 -9.23 21.65 1.69
CA LYS A 72 -10.47 20.84 1.79
C LYS A 72 -10.25 19.34 1.61
N TYR A 73 -9.13 18.91 1.01
CA TYR A 73 -8.79 17.49 0.89
C TYR A 73 -8.28 16.86 2.19
N THR A 74 -8.01 17.63 3.25
CA THR A 74 -7.61 17.08 4.56
C THR A 74 -8.79 16.52 5.36
N GLU A 75 -10.00 16.97 5.03
CA GLU A 75 -11.25 16.54 5.65
C GLU A 75 -11.95 15.50 4.79
N TYR A 76 -12.48 14.44 5.42
CA TYR A 76 -13.17 13.38 4.68
C TYR A 76 -14.37 12.83 5.44
N ASN A 77 -15.43 12.51 4.69
CA ASN A 77 -16.63 11.86 5.22
C ASN A 77 -16.53 10.35 4.99
N CYS A 78 -16.54 9.58 6.08
CA CYS A 78 -16.47 8.13 6.03
C CYS A 78 -17.61 7.49 5.23
N THR A 79 -18.84 8.00 5.36
CA THR A 79 -20.03 7.45 4.71
C THR A 79 -19.99 7.68 3.21
N GLU A 80 -19.60 8.88 2.78
CA GLU A 80 -19.44 9.21 1.36
C GLU A 80 -18.37 8.33 0.72
N ILE A 81 -17.22 8.15 1.39
CA ILE A 81 -16.14 7.29 0.88
C ILE A 81 -16.61 5.84 0.72
N ILE A 82 -17.38 5.30 1.67
CA ILE A 82 -17.94 3.94 1.56
C ILE A 82 -18.84 3.83 0.33
N ASN A 83 -19.73 4.81 0.12
CA ASN A 83 -20.65 4.83 -1.01
C ASN A 83 -19.90 4.96 -2.34
N MET A 84 -18.91 5.87 -2.41
CA MET A 84 -18.02 6.04 -3.57
C MET A 84 -17.21 4.79 -3.87
N ALA A 85 -16.81 4.06 -2.84
CA ALA A 85 -16.05 2.84 -2.99
C ALA A 85 -16.86 1.70 -3.63
N GLN A 86 -18.19 1.72 -3.50
CA GLN A 86 -19.09 0.79 -4.20
C GLN A 86 -19.20 1.12 -5.70
N THR A 87 -19.16 2.41 -6.05
CA THR A 87 -19.28 2.87 -7.45
C THR A 87 -17.93 2.88 -8.19
N GLY A 88 -16.82 2.83 -7.46
CA GLY A 88 -15.46 2.86 -8.01
C GLY A 88 -14.92 4.27 -8.30
N TYR A 89 -15.70 5.32 -8.07
CA TYR A 89 -15.30 6.71 -8.25
C TYR A 89 -14.77 7.29 -6.94
N LEU A 90 -13.50 7.01 -6.64
CA LEU A 90 -12.85 7.47 -5.41
C LEU A 90 -12.29 8.89 -5.57
N THR A 91 -12.52 9.72 -4.56
CA THR A 91 -11.87 11.02 -4.40
C THR A 91 -10.48 10.87 -3.76
N PRO A 92 -9.58 11.87 -3.89
CA PRO A 92 -8.26 11.82 -3.25
C PRO A 92 -8.33 11.55 -1.74
N GLN A 93 -9.34 12.08 -1.06
CA GLN A 93 -9.58 11.87 0.37
C GLN A 93 -9.75 10.41 0.76
N ALA A 94 -10.20 9.55 -0.16
CA ALA A 94 -10.32 8.13 0.08
C ALA A 94 -8.99 7.48 0.48
N PHE A 95 -7.86 8.04 0.03
CA PHE A 95 -6.53 7.61 0.48
C PHE A 95 -6.41 7.65 2.01
N LEU A 96 -6.75 8.78 2.64
CA LEU A 96 -6.64 8.95 4.09
C LEU A 96 -7.47 7.90 4.85
N TYR A 97 -8.69 7.67 4.38
CA TYR A 97 -9.60 6.69 4.97
C TYR A 97 -9.06 5.26 4.88
N PHE A 98 -8.55 4.85 3.71
CA PHE A 98 -8.03 3.50 3.50
C PHE A 98 -6.68 3.29 4.20
N ASP A 99 -5.84 4.32 4.22
CA ASP A 99 -4.54 4.28 4.89
C ASP A 99 -4.72 4.11 6.40
N ARG A 100 -5.62 4.91 7.01
CA ARG A 100 -5.96 4.82 8.44
C ARG A 100 -6.47 3.44 8.86
N ARG A 101 -7.16 2.74 7.97
CA ARG A 101 -7.74 1.41 8.26
C ARG A 101 -6.81 0.25 7.94
N GLY A 102 -5.59 0.50 7.48
CA GLY A 102 -4.64 -0.56 7.11
C GLY A 102 -5.01 -1.31 5.83
N TYR A 103 -5.77 -0.68 4.93
CA TYR A 103 -6.13 -1.28 3.63
C TYR A 103 -5.07 -1.01 2.54
N ILE A 104 -4.18 -0.05 2.76
CA ILE A 104 -3.10 0.28 1.81
C ILE A 104 -1.85 -0.55 2.10
N GLN A 105 -1.49 -0.66 3.38
CA GLN A 105 -0.37 -1.47 3.87
C GLN A 105 -0.84 -2.31 5.05
N ASN A 106 -0.26 -3.51 5.19
CA ASN A 106 -0.48 -4.33 6.38
C ASN A 106 0.39 -3.82 7.56
N ASP A 107 0.27 -4.48 8.71
CA ASP A 107 1.04 -4.18 9.92
C ASP A 107 2.57 -4.30 9.72
N THR A 108 3.02 -4.99 8.67
CA THR A 108 4.43 -5.14 8.30
C THR A 108 4.85 -4.26 7.11
N ASN A 109 4.05 -3.24 6.78
CA ASN A 109 4.25 -2.30 5.67
C ASN A 109 4.31 -2.91 4.27
N VAL A 110 3.86 -4.15 4.11
CA VAL A 110 3.69 -4.76 2.79
C VAL A 110 2.52 -4.05 2.12
N PRO A 111 2.70 -3.42 0.94
CA PRO A 111 1.61 -2.82 0.19
C PRO A 111 0.59 -3.89 -0.19
N ILE A 112 -0.68 -3.70 0.18
CA ILE A 112 -1.77 -4.63 -0.14
C ILE A 112 -2.53 -4.16 -1.38
N LEU A 113 -2.67 -2.83 -1.55
CA LEU A 113 -3.51 -2.17 -2.57
C LEU A 113 -3.26 -2.64 -4.01
N TYR A 114 -2.01 -3.00 -4.35
CA TYR A 114 -1.58 -3.29 -5.72
C TYR A 114 -1.57 -4.78 -6.09
N HIS A 115 -2.15 -5.66 -5.25
CA HIS A 115 -1.97 -7.10 -5.39
C HIS A 115 -3.24 -7.91 -5.66
N HIS A 116 -4.37 -7.25 -5.95
CA HIS A 116 -5.50 -7.92 -6.57
C HIS A 116 -5.10 -8.50 -7.94
N SER A 117 -5.61 -9.69 -8.26
CA SER A 117 -5.29 -10.37 -9.53
C SER A 117 -5.78 -9.52 -10.70
N ARG A 118 -4.87 -9.16 -11.61
CA ARG A 118 -5.18 -8.36 -12.81
C ARG A 118 -6.16 -9.05 -13.75
N HIS A 119 -6.31 -10.37 -13.62
CA HIS A 119 -7.20 -11.21 -14.42
C HIS A 119 -8.58 -11.41 -13.79
N GLN A 120 -8.88 -10.75 -12.65
CA GLN A 120 -10.23 -10.72 -12.15
C GLN A 120 -11.09 -9.81 -13.03
N SER A 121 -12.21 -10.36 -13.50
CA SER A 121 -13.26 -9.62 -14.20
C SER A 121 -13.85 -8.53 -13.30
N ASN A 122 -13.98 -8.85 -12.01
CA ASN A 122 -14.39 -7.91 -10.99
C ASN A 122 -13.16 -7.25 -10.33
N LYS A 123 -12.94 -5.98 -10.62
CA LYS A 123 -11.89 -5.15 -9.99
C LYS A 123 -12.40 -4.35 -8.79
N THR A 124 -13.62 -4.63 -8.32
CA THR A 124 -14.08 -4.01 -7.08
C THR A 124 -13.12 -4.42 -5.97
N ILE A 125 -12.62 -3.44 -5.24
CA ILE A 125 -11.86 -3.69 -4.03
C ILE A 125 -12.90 -4.14 -3.01
N THR A 126 -13.05 -5.45 -2.82
CA THR A 126 -13.97 -5.98 -1.80
C THR A 126 -13.38 -5.67 -0.43
N PHE A 127 -14.01 -4.75 0.29
CA PHE A 127 -13.57 -4.26 1.61
C PHE A 127 -13.80 -5.26 2.76
N TYR A 128 -13.80 -6.56 2.47
CA TYR A 128 -13.98 -7.62 3.47
C TYR A 128 -12.61 -8.06 4.03
N PRO A 129 -12.47 -8.13 5.37
CA PRO A 129 -11.21 -8.47 6.06
C PRO A 129 -10.79 -9.94 5.91
N ASN A 130 -11.60 -10.76 5.25
CA ASN A 130 -11.21 -12.12 4.88
C ASN A 130 -10.21 -12.00 3.73
N ASN A 131 -8.96 -11.77 4.12
CA ASN A 131 -7.77 -11.77 3.28
C ASN A 131 -7.97 -12.80 2.16
N PRO A 132 -8.18 -12.35 0.90
CA PRO A 132 -8.04 -13.29 -0.19
C PRO A 132 -6.66 -13.91 -0.05
N SER A 133 -6.47 -15.17 -0.45
CA SER A 133 -5.14 -15.80 -0.53
C SER A 133 -4.32 -15.08 -1.60
N LEU A 134 -3.92 -13.86 -1.30
CA LEU A 134 -3.27 -12.96 -2.20
C LEU A 134 -1.83 -13.45 -2.33
N LYS A 135 -1.52 -14.05 -3.48
CA LYS A 135 -0.19 -14.56 -3.82
C LYS A 135 0.72 -13.36 -4.16
N TYR A 136 1.16 -12.61 -3.15
CA TYR A 136 2.09 -11.48 -3.34
C TYR A 136 3.44 -11.66 -2.65
N SER A 137 4.43 -10.94 -3.17
CA SER A 137 5.77 -10.87 -2.58
C SER A 137 5.70 -10.06 -1.29
N THR A 138 5.74 -10.78 -0.16
CA THR A 138 5.93 -10.23 1.19
C THR A 138 7.38 -9.79 1.44
N THR A 139 8.27 -10.05 0.49
CA THR A 139 9.68 -9.70 0.58
C THR A 139 9.86 -8.18 0.62
N MET A 140 10.50 -7.70 1.68
CA MET A 140 10.72 -6.28 1.95
C MET A 140 12.24 -5.97 1.96
N PRO A 141 12.66 -4.86 1.32
CA PRO A 141 14.01 -4.32 1.49
C PRO A 141 14.28 -3.90 2.94
N ALA A 142 15.54 -3.92 3.36
CA ALA A 142 15.93 -3.57 4.73
C ALA A 142 15.62 -2.11 5.09
N ILE A 143 15.73 -1.20 4.11
CA ILE A 143 15.44 0.23 4.30
C ILE A 143 13.96 0.51 4.62
N ASP A 144 13.03 -0.26 4.07
CA ASP A 144 11.60 -0.12 4.38
C ASP A 144 11.30 -0.42 5.85
N ASN A 145 12.01 -1.40 6.45
CA ASN A 145 11.90 -1.69 7.88
C ASN A 145 12.44 -0.53 8.73
N LYS A 146 13.45 0.19 8.24
CA LYS A 146 14.01 1.37 8.92
C LYS A 146 13.08 2.57 8.85
N ILE A 147 12.28 2.77 7.81
CA ILE A 147 11.38 3.94 7.69
C ILE A 147 10.20 3.87 8.69
N ASN A 148 9.89 2.67 9.20
CA ASN A 148 8.69 2.34 9.97
C ASN A 148 8.52 3.11 11.30
N HIS A 149 9.61 3.41 12.02
CA HIS A 149 9.56 3.95 13.38
C HIS A 149 9.11 5.43 13.49
N LYS A 150 8.77 6.09 12.38
CA LYS A 150 8.43 7.53 12.33
C LYS A 150 7.03 7.85 11.78
N ILE A 151 6.23 6.84 11.44
CA ILE A 151 4.98 7.01 10.69
C ILE A 151 3.91 7.73 11.54
N THR A 152 3.70 7.29 12.78
CA THR A 152 2.59 7.79 13.62
C THR A 152 2.77 9.24 14.08
N LYS A 153 4.01 9.73 14.21
CA LYS A 153 4.28 11.12 14.63
C LYS A 153 4.11 12.14 13.51
N LYS A 154 4.28 11.71 12.25
CA LYS A 154 4.27 12.60 11.09
C LYS A 154 2.90 12.70 10.42
N TYR A 155 2.14 11.61 10.43
CA TYR A 155 0.88 11.51 9.70
C TYR A 155 -0.29 11.56 10.68
N TYR A 156 -0.92 12.73 10.80
CA TYR A 156 -1.93 13.01 11.83
C TYR A 156 -3.14 12.06 11.78
N TRP A 157 -3.50 11.52 10.61
CA TRP A 157 -4.61 10.56 10.45
C TRP A 157 -4.24 9.13 10.86
N LEU A 158 -2.95 8.85 11.06
CA LEU A 158 -2.42 7.57 11.56
C LEU A 158 -2.10 7.61 13.05
N VAL A 159 -2.36 8.75 13.72
CA VAL A 159 -2.23 8.86 15.17
C VAL A 159 -3.30 7.99 15.83
N ASP A 160 -2.85 7.18 16.78
CA ASP A 160 -3.60 6.11 17.42
C ASP A 160 -4.75 6.65 18.28
N ASP A 161 -5.94 6.78 17.70
CA ASP A 161 -7.16 6.69 18.51
C ASP A 161 -7.25 5.23 18.95
N GLY A 162 -6.67 4.90 20.11
CA GLY A 162 -6.42 3.55 20.67
C GLY A 162 -7.60 2.57 20.77
N LYS A 163 -8.72 2.83 20.09
CA LYS A 163 -9.88 1.96 19.91
C LYS A 163 -9.83 1.11 18.63
N TYR A 164 -9.10 1.49 17.58
CA TYR A 164 -9.20 0.80 16.27
C TYR A 164 -8.20 -0.34 16.08
N HIS A 165 -6.93 -0.19 16.47
CA HIS A 165 -5.96 -1.29 16.40
C HIS A 165 -6.30 -2.43 17.36
N ASP A 166 -6.84 -2.10 18.53
CA ASP A 166 -7.20 -3.08 19.57
C ASP A 166 -8.38 -3.99 19.14
N LYS A 167 -9.35 -3.45 18.39
CA LYS A 167 -10.44 -4.23 17.81
C LYS A 167 -10.00 -5.14 16.67
N VAL A 168 -8.98 -4.75 15.89
CA VAL A 168 -8.42 -5.60 14.83
C VAL A 168 -7.46 -6.66 15.40
N ARG A 169 -6.74 -6.35 16.49
CA ARG A 169 -5.93 -7.30 17.28
C ARG A 169 -6.79 -8.41 17.88
N ARG A 170 -7.88 -8.05 18.55
CA ARG A 170 -8.80 -9.01 19.20
C ARG A 170 -9.59 -9.88 18.20
N ARG A 171 -9.59 -9.55 16.91
CA ARG A 171 -10.24 -10.34 15.86
C ARG A 171 -9.38 -11.49 15.31
N ARG A 172 -8.14 -11.67 15.76
CA ARG A 172 -7.28 -12.80 15.32
C ARG A 172 -7.42 -14.07 16.17
N ASP A 173 -8.10 -14.03 17.31
CA ASP A 173 -8.09 -15.16 18.27
C ASP A 173 -9.42 -15.90 18.45
N LEU A 174 -10.47 -15.64 17.65
CA LEU A 174 -11.72 -16.40 17.75
C LEU A 174 -12.36 -16.62 16.37
N SER A 175 -12.24 -17.85 15.88
CA SER A 175 -13.29 -18.46 15.04
C SER A 175 -14.34 -19.12 15.96
N PRO A 176 -15.54 -19.50 15.47
CA PRO A 176 -16.30 -18.99 14.34
C PRO A 176 -17.55 -18.20 14.81
N PHE A 177 -18.20 -17.51 13.87
CA PHE A 177 -19.52 -16.90 14.05
C PHE A 177 -20.54 -17.87 14.67
N PRO A 178 -21.48 -17.34 15.48
CA PRO A 178 -22.87 -17.43 15.05
C PRO A 178 -23.69 -16.14 15.25
N PHE A 179 -24.56 -15.91 14.26
CA PHE A 179 -25.94 -15.40 14.29
C PHE A 179 -26.36 -14.12 15.05
N LEU A 180 -27.13 -13.32 14.30
CA LEU A 180 -28.31 -12.52 14.66
C LEU A 180 -28.81 -12.67 16.10
N ASP A 181 -29.08 -11.55 16.78
CA ASP A 181 -30.46 -11.12 17.10
C ASP A 181 -30.48 -9.76 17.84
N PHE A 182 -31.54 -9.00 17.54
CA PHE A 182 -32.03 -7.71 18.04
C PHE A 182 -31.38 -6.41 17.54
#